data_AF-A0A1N6IJK7-F1
#
_entry.id   AF-A0A1N6IJK7-F1
#
_cell.length_a   1.000
_cell.length_b   1.000
_cell.length_c   1.000
_cell.angle_alpha   90.00
_cell.angle_beta   90.00
_cell.angle_gamma   90.00
#
_symmetry.space_group_name_H-M   'P 1'
#
loop_
_entity.id
_entity.type
_entity.pdbx_description
1 polymer ?
#
loop_
_entity_poly.entity_id
_entity_poly.type
_entity_poly.pdbx_seq_one_letter_code
_entity_poly.pdbx_strand_id
1 'polypeptide(L)'
;MCSYLVWDVKFRHWRKSGHLKRVSLVALVSLVVCFSVLLLLGYSTQSKIPFGSKIQEISAEQQLIKEEKQRIEAEKVATEEKDDQIKDQLEAALDVADEERIFLTNKNESAIITEDWFSKNQQFIDQLSEDTDREEYMNRFKSVRDVFLN
;
A
#
# COMPACT_ATOMS: atom_id res chain seq x y z
N MET A 1 15.02 -86.79 -3.93
CA MET A 1 16.32 -86.19 -3.58
C MET A 1 17.16 -85.71 -4.77
N CYS A 2 16.84 -86.04 -6.04
CA CYS A 2 17.67 -85.63 -7.19
C CYS A 2 17.44 -84.19 -7.70
N SER A 3 16.27 -83.57 -7.46
CA SER A 3 15.96 -82.24 -8.00
C SER A 3 16.77 -81.11 -7.35
N TYR A 4 17.09 -81.23 -6.06
CA TYR A 4 17.88 -80.22 -5.34
C TYR A 4 19.33 -80.16 -5.82
N LEU A 5 19.93 -81.31 -6.11
CA LEU A 5 21.30 -81.40 -6.64
C LEU A 5 21.41 -80.79 -8.05
N VAL A 6 20.39 -80.97 -8.90
CA VAL A 6 20.36 -80.35 -10.24
C VAL A 6 20.29 -78.83 -10.15
N TRP A 7 19.51 -78.30 -9.21
CA TRP A 7 19.41 -76.86 -8.96
C TRP A 7 20.71 -76.28 -8.41
N ASP A 8 21.35 -76.97 -7.45
CA ASP A 8 22.62 -76.52 -6.87
C ASP A 8 23.77 -76.54 -7.90
N VAL A 9 23.83 -77.57 -8.77
CA VAL A 9 24.81 -77.62 -9.86
C VAL A 9 24.56 -76.52 -10.90
N LYS A 10 23.30 -76.31 -11.33
CA LYS A 10 22.96 -75.21 -12.24
C LYS A 10 23.25 -73.84 -11.63
N PHE A 11 22.97 -73.65 -10.35
CA PHE A 11 23.22 -72.39 -9.64
C PHE A 11 24.72 -72.11 -9.49
N ARG A 12 25.53 -73.14 -9.14
CA ARG A 12 26.99 -73.02 -9.13
C ARG A 12 27.56 -72.75 -10.52
N HIS A 13 27.00 -73.35 -11.56
CA HIS A 13 27.40 -73.09 -12.94
C HIS A 13 27.05 -71.66 -13.37
N TRP A 14 25.85 -71.17 -13.04
CA TRP A 14 25.41 -69.78 -13.25
C TRP A 14 26.23 -68.75 -12.48
N ARG A 15 26.70 -69.12 -11.29
CA ARG A 15 27.59 -68.29 -10.46
C ARG A 15 28.99 -68.20 -11.07
N LYS A 16 29.53 -69.30 -11.61
CA LYS A 16 30.84 -69.33 -12.28
C LYS A 16 30.82 -68.68 -13.67
N SER A 17 29.71 -68.76 -14.40
CA SER A 17 29.58 -68.23 -15.76
C SER A 17 29.37 -66.71 -15.84
N GLY A 18 29.33 -66.01 -14.70
CA GLY A 18 29.15 -64.55 -14.64
C GLY A 18 27.73 -64.08 -15.03
N HIS A 19 26.84 -64.98 -15.45
CA HIS A 19 25.45 -64.66 -15.78
C HIS A 19 24.68 -64.07 -14.59
N LEU A 20 24.94 -64.55 -13.37
CA LEU A 20 24.31 -64.00 -12.16
C LEU A 20 24.66 -62.52 -11.94
N LYS A 21 25.91 -62.12 -12.25
CA LYS A 21 26.35 -60.71 -12.16
C LYS A 21 25.63 -59.85 -13.22
N ARG A 22 25.48 -60.36 -14.44
CA ARG A 22 24.78 -59.65 -15.53
C ARG A 22 23.29 -59.46 -15.23
N VAL A 23 22.61 -60.49 -14.74
CA VAL A 23 21.19 -60.41 -14.37
C VAL A 23 20.96 -59.46 -13.19
N SER A 24 21.82 -59.51 -12.17
CA SER A 24 21.79 -58.58 -11.04
C SER A 24 22.00 -57.13 -11.49
N LEU A 25 22.96 -56.90 -12.39
CA LEU A 25 23.24 -55.57 -12.92
C LEU A 25 22.07 -55.03 -13.76
N VAL A 26 21.46 -55.86 -14.60
CA VAL A 26 20.25 -55.48 -15.37
C VAL A 26 19.08 -55.15 -14.45
N ALA A 27 18.87 -55.93 -13.39
CA ALA A 27 17.82 -55.66 -12.41
C ALA A 27 18.07 -54.33 -11.67
N LEU A 28 19.31 -54.07 -11.25
CA LEU A 28 19.69 -52.80 -10.61
C LEU A 28 19.51 -51.61 -11.56
N VAL A 29 19.96 -51.72 -12.81
CA VAL A 29 19.80 -50.65 -13.81
C VAL A 29 18.32 -50.40 -14.09
N SER A 30 17.50 -51.44 -14.22
CA SER A 30 16.05 -51.30 -14.39
C SER A 30 15.40 -50.58 -13.22
N LEU A 31 15.84 -50.87 -11.99
CA LEU A 31 15.31 -50.25 -10.78
C LEU A 31 15.70 -48.77 -10.70
N VAL A 32 16.94 -48.43 -11.04
CA VAL A 32 17.41 -47.04 -11.15
C VAL A 32 16.65 -46.25 -12.22
N VAL A 33 16.38 -46.87 -13.37
CA VAL A 33 15.58 -46.25 -14.44
C VAL A 33 14.13 -46.03 -14.00
N CYS A 34 13.52 -46.99 -13.31
CA CYS A 34 12.18 -46.79 -12.74
C CYS A 34 12.15 -45.65 -11.71
N PHE A 35 13.15 -45.58 -10.83
CA PHE A 35 13.25 -44.48 -9.85
C PHE A 35 13.47 -43.12 -10.51
N SER A 36 14.30 -43.03 -11.55
CA SER A 36 14.53 -41.76 -12.25
C SER A 36 13.28 -41.28 -12.99
N VAL A 37 12.50 -42.18 -13.59
CA VAL A 37 11.22 -41.84 -14.21
C VAL A 37 10.20 -41.37 -13.16
N LEU A 38 10.13 -42.03 -12.00
CA LEU A 38 9.25 -41.61 -10.90
C LEU A 38 9.65 -40.23 -10.35
N LEU A 39 10.95 -39.95 -10.24
CA LEU A 39 11.43 -38.62 -9.84
C LEU A 39 11.08 -37.56 -10.89
N LEU A 40 11.27 -37.84 -12.17
CA LEU A 40 10.90 -36.90 -13.25
C LEU A 40 9.40 -36.62 -13.30
N LEU A 41 8.55 -37.64 -13.08
CA LEU A 41 7.09 -37.47 -12.98
C LEU A 41 6.68 -36.74 -11.70
N GLY A 42 7.37 -36.98 -10.58
CA GLY A 42 7.16 -36.24 -9.33
C GLY A 42 7.51 -34.76 -9.47
N TYR A 43 8.64 -34.44 -10.11
CA TYR A 43 9.04 -33.05 -10.41
C TYR A 43 8.08 -32.38 -11.40
N SER A 44 7.57 -33.09 -12.42
CA SER A 44 6.64 -32.47 -13.38
C SER A 44 5.25 -32.20 -12.80
N THR A 45 4.83 -32.99 -11.81
CA THR A 45 3.52 -32.84 -11.15
C THR A 45 3.56 -31.89 -9.95
N GLN A 46 4.65 -31.84 -9.19
CA GLN A 46 4.81 -30.89 -8.07
C GLN A 46 5.41 -29.54 -8.47
N SER A 47 6.21 -29.40 -9.53
CA SER A 47 6.80 -28.08 -9.88
C SER A 47 5.80 -27.09 -10.47
N LYS A 48 4.58 -27.55 -10.81
CA LYS A 48 3.42 -26.66 -11.00
C LYS A 48 2.82 -26.22 -9.66
N ILE A 49 3.67 -25.76 -8.74
CA ILE A 49 3.24 -24.92 -7.62
C ILE A 49 2.56 -23.69 -8.23
N PRO A 50 1.41 -23.23 -7.70
CA PRO A 50 0.60 -22.19 -8.33
C PRO A 50 1.19 -20.79 -8.06
N PHE A 51 2.48 -20.62 -8.34
CA PHE A 51 3.20 -19.34 -8.23
C PHE A 51 2.50 -18.26 -9.06
N GLY A 52 1.96 -18.60 -10.23
CA GLY A 52 1.21 -17.65 -11.06
C GLY A 52 -0.01 -17.05 -10.34
N SER A 53 -0.77 -17.84 -9.59
CA SER A 53 -1.96 -17.34 -8.87
C SER A 53 -1.60 -16.43 -7.70
N LYS A 54 -0.59 -16.80 -6.91
CA LYS A 54 -0.12 -15.98 -5.78
C LYS A 54 0.56 -14.70 -6.26
N ILE A 55 1.29 -14.75 -7.37
CA ILE A 55 1.90 -13.55 -7.98
C ILE A 55 0.81 -12.61 -8.52
N GLN A 56 -0.24 -13.15 -9.16
CA GLN A 56 -1.37 -12.35 -9.61
C GLN A 56 -2.12 -11.69 -8.45
N GLU A 57 -2.38 -12.44 -7.39
CA GLU A 57 -3.03 -11.93 -6.17
C GLU A 57 -2.20 -10.81 -5.51
N ILE A 58 -0.90 -11.02 -5.30
CA ILE A 58 0.01 -10.00 -4.77
C ILE A 58 0.08 -8.77 -5.69
N SER A 59 0.10 -8.97 -7.02
CA SER A 59 0.14 -7.84 -7.96
C SER A 59 -1.15 -7.01 -7.93
N ALA A 60 -2.31 -7.65 -7.76
CA ALA A 60 -3.59 -6.99 -7.64
C ALA A 60 -3.67 -6.19 -6.33
N GLU A 61 -3.23 -6.76 -5.21
CA GLU A 61 -3.15 -6.06 -3.93
C GLU A 61 -2.21 -4.84 -4.00
N GLN A 62 -1.05 -4.98 -4.63
CA GLN A 62 -0.12 -3.86 -4.81
C GLN A 62 -0.69 -2.74 -5.68
N GLN A 63 -1.48 -3.08 -6.71
CA GLN A 63 -2.14 -2.10 -7.54
C GLN A 63 -3.22 -1.34 -6.76
N LEU A 64 -4.03 -2.03 -5.97
CA LEU A 64 -5.04 -1.40 -5.12
C LEU A 64 -4.41 -0.45 -4.09
N ILE A 65 -3.33 -0.87 -3.42
CA ILE A 65 -2.61 -0.01 -2.46
C ILE A 65 -2.04 1.23 -3.15
N LYS A 66 -1.53 1.09 -4.38
CA LYS A 66 -1.00 2.21 -5.15
C LYS A 66 -2.10 3.20 -5.53
N GLU A 67 -3.24 2.71 -6.00
CA GLU A 67 -4.40 3.53 -6.36
C GLU A 67 -4.97 4.25 -5.12
N GLU A 68 -5.07 3.56 -3.99
CA GLU A 68 -5.51 4.16 -2.73
C GLU A 68 -4.55 5.23 -2.22
N LYS A 69 -3.23 4.98 -2.28
CA LYS A 69 -2.23 5.98 -1.92
C LYS A 69 -2.33 7.23 -2.79
N GLN A 70 -2.50 7.06 -4.11
CA GLN A 70 -2.67 8.19 -5.03
C GLN A 70 -3.95 8.99 -4.73
N ARG A 71 -5.05 8.31 -4.37
CA ARG A 71 -6.29 8.98 -3.98
C ARG A 71 -6.12 9.80 -2.71
N ILE A 72 -5.48 9.25 -1.68
CA ILE A 72 -5.22 9.96 -0.42
C ILE A 72 -4.30 11.17 -0.64
N GLU A 73 -3.27 11.01 -1.47
CA GLU A 73 -2.35 12.11 -1.80
C GLU A 73 -3.06 13.23 -2.56
N ALA A 74 -3.92 12.89 -3.54
CA ALA A 74 -4.73 13.88 -4.24
C ALA A 74 -5.74 14.59 -3.33
N GLU A 75 -6.35 13.89 -2.39
CA GLU A 75 -7.28 14.47 -1.41
C GLU A 75 -6.56 15.43 -0.44
N LYS A 76 -5.35 15.06 0.01
CA LYS A 76 -4.51 15.94 0.83
C LYS A 76 -4.15 17.22 0.10
N VAL A 77 -3.64 17.12 -1.13
CA VAL A 77 -3.29 18.29 -1.94
C VAL A 77 -4.52 19.18 -2.17
N ALA A 78 -5.68 18.59 -2.47
CA ALA A 78 -6.91 19.34 -2.66
C ALA A 78 -7.44 20.01 -1.38
N THR A 79 -7.09 19.48 -0.21
CA THR A 79 -7.44 20.08 1.10
C THR A 79 -6.47 21.20 1.43
N GLU A 80 -5.16 20.98 1.26
CA GLU A 80 -4.12 22.01 1.43
C GLU A 80 -4.38 23.22 0.52
N GLU A 81 -4.68 23.01 -0.77
CA GLU A 81 -4.96 24.10 -1.71
C GLU A 81 -6.22 24.91 -1.32
N LYS A 82 -7.23 24.26 -0.74
CA LYS A 82 -8.42 24.95 -0.23
C LYS A 82 -8.11 25.76 1.01
N ASP A 83 -7.35 25.19 1.94
CA ASP A 83 -6.94 25.90 3.15
C ASP A 83 -6.08 27.11 2.80
N ASP A 84 -5.15 26.99 1.85
CA ASP A 84 -4.35 28.11 1.35
C ASP A 84 -5.23 29.22 0.77
N GLN A 85 -6.23 28.87 -0.05
CA GLN A 85 -7.19 29.85 -0.59
C GLN A 85 -8.01 30.56 0.50
N ILE A 86 -8.40 29.82 1.55
CA ILE A 86 -9.14 30.39 2.68
C ILE A 86 -8.22 31.33 3.48
N LYS A 87 -6.98 30.92 3.74
CA LYS A 87 -5.98 31.74 4.45
C LYS A 87 -5.72 33.05 3.71
N ASP A 88 -5.55 33.00 2.39
CA ASP A 88 -5.38 34.20 1.56
C ASP A 88 -6.58 35.15 1.67
N GLN A 89 -7.81 34.62 1.70
CA GLN A 89 -9.02 35.44 1.89
C GLN A 89 -9.10 36.07 3.28
N LEU A 90 -8.74 35.31 4.32
CA LEU A 90 -8.70 35.79 5.70
C LEU A 90 -7.62 36.87 5.89
N GLU A 91 -6.46 36.70 5.26
CA GLU A 91 -5.38 37.69 5.31
C GLU A 91 -5.76 38.98 4.60
N ALA A 92 -6.34 38.88 3.39
CA ALA A 92 -6.86 40.05 2.68
C ALA A 92 -7.96 40.77 3.47
N ALA A 93 -8.79 40.04 4.20
CA ALA A 93 -9.79 40.62 5.09
C ALA A 93 -9.14 41.37 6.28
N LEU A 94 -8.07 40.83 6.87
CA LEU A 94 -7.32 41.51 7.92
C LEU A 94 -6.61 42.76 7.39
N ASP A 95 -6.06 42.72 6.17
CA ASP A 95 -5.49 43.90 5.51
C ASP A 95 -6.54 45.01 5.34
N VAL A 96 -7.75 44.66 4.89
CA VAL A 96 -8.87 45.62 4.80
C VAL A 96 -9.20 46.22 6.17
N ALA A 97 -9.18 45.42 7.23
CA ALA A 97 -9.43 45.91 8.58
C ALA A 97 -8.33 46.87 9.05
N ASP A 98 -7.07 46.59 8.76
CA ASP A 98 -5.94 47.46 9.10
C ASP A 98 -5.97 48.78 8.31
N GLU A 99 -6.29 48.73 7.01
CA GLU A 99 -6.48 49.93 6.17
C GLU A 99 -7.62 50.81 6.71
N GLU A 100 -8.75 50.18 7.03
CA GLU A 100 -9.91 50.86 7.56
C GLU A 100 -9.61 51.47 8.95
N ARG A 101 -8.78 50.81 9.77
CA ARG A 101 -8.32 51.33 11.07
C ARG A 101 -7.57 52.65 10.90
N ILE A 102 -6.71 52.76 9.89
CA ILE A 102 -5.95 53.98 9.59
C ILE A 102 -6.93 55.09 9.16
N PHE A 103 -7.92 54.75 8.33
CA PHE A 103 -8.89 55.72 7.81
C PHE A 103 -9.86 56.24 8.89
N LEU A 104 -10.28 55.39 9.84
CA LEU A 104 -11.26 55.71 10.87
C LEU A 104 -10.73 56.57 12.02
N THR A 105 -9.45 56.93 12.03
CA THR A 105 -8.91 57.96 12.93
C THR A 105 -9.69 59.30 12.88
N ASN A 106 -10.51 59.52 11.85
CA ASN A 106 -11.35 60.72 11.66
C ASN A 106 -12.88 60.47 11.59
N LYS A 107 -13.38 59.24 11.78
CA LYS A 107 -14.82 58.89 11.71
C LYS A 107 -15.20 57.88 12.80
N ASN A 108 -16.43 57.97 13.32
CA ASN A 108 -16.84 57.18 14.48
C ASN A 108 -17.24 55.72 14.17
N GLU A 109 -17.54 55.35 12.92
CA GLU A 109 -18.04 54.00 12.56
C GLU A 109 -17.53 53.56 11.19
N SER A 110 -17.17 52.27 11.06
CA SER A 110 -16.81 51.65 9.77
C SER A 110 -18.04 51.32 8.95
N ALA A 111 -18.01 51.63 7.65
CA ALA A 111 -19.02 51.16 6.71
C ALA A 111 -18.74 49.74 6.19
N ILE A 112 -17.52 49.25 6.40
CA ILE A 112 -17.01 47.99 5.83
C ILE A 112 -16.97 46.90 6.90
N ILE A 113 -16.35 47.21 8.05
CA ILE A 113 -16.20 46.29 9.17
C ILE A 113 -17.48 46.32 10.01
N THR A 114 -18.35 45.34 9.74
CA THR A 114 -19.67 45.18 10.35
C THR A 114 -19.81 43.79 10.99
N GLU A 115 -20.85 43.57 11.79
CA GLU A 115 -21.13 42.24 12.38
C GLU A 115 -21.32 41.14 11.31
N ASP A 116 -21.93 41.49 10.17
CA ASP A 116 -22.07 40.59 9.02
C ASP A 116 -20.71 40.24 8.38
N TRP A 117 -19.78 41.19 8.37
CA TRP A 117 -18.42 40.96 7.90
C TRP A 117 -17.68 39.97 8.80
N PHE A 118 -17.80 40.09 10.12
CA PHE A 118 -17.24 39.08 11.04
C PHE A 118 -17.88 37.72 10.86
N SER A 119 -19.20 37.66 10.71
CA SER A 119 -19.92 36.40 10.51
C SER A 119 -19.46 35.66 9.25
N LYS A 120 -19.18 36.39 8.16
CA LYS A 120 -18.63 35.80 6.93
C LYS A 120 -17.21 35.27 7.12
N ASN A 121 -16.33 36.02 7.77
CA ASN A 121 -14.97 35.58 8.03
C ASN A 121 -14.92 34.42 9.05
N GLN A 122 -15.83 34.40 10.02
CA GLN A 122 -15.99 33.28 10.94
C GLN A 122 -16.30 31.97 10.19
N GLN A 123 -17.16 32.01 9.17
CA GLN A 123 -17.45 30.84 8.35
C GLN A 123 -16.22 30.33 7.59
N PHE A 124 -15.32 31.22 7.17
CA PHE A 124 -14.06 30.84 6.55
C PHE A 124 -13.09 30.21 7.56
N ILE A 125 -12.97 30.79 8.76
CA ILE A 125 -12.18 30.22 9.85
C ILE A 125 -12.68 28.81 10.18
N ASP A 126 -13.99 28.62 10.32
CA ASP A 126 -14.57 27.30 10.66
C ASP A 126 -14.34 26.22 9.58
N GLN A 127 -13.96 26.63 8.35
CA GLN A 127 -13.69 25.72 7.22
C GLN A 127 -12.23 25.24 7.13
N LEU A 128 -11.29 25.89 7.83
CA LEU A 128 -9.88 25.48 7.83
C LEU A 128 -9.72 24.09 8.45
N SER A 129 -8.88 23.25 7.85
CA SER A 129 -8.72 21.87 8.33
C SER A 129 -7.96 21.79 9.66
N GLU A 130 -6.94 22.63 9.86
CA GLU A 130 -6.09 22.60 11.06
C GLU A 130 -6.66 23.43 12.23
N ASP A 131 -6.76 22.81 13.40
CA ASP A 131 -7.22 23.45 14.65
C ASP A 131 -6.35 24.66 15.04
N THR A 132 -5.03 24.56 14.83
CA THR A 132 -4.08 25.63 15.14
C THR A 132 -4.36 26.89 14.33
N ASP A 133 -4.59 26.74 13.01
CA ASP A 133 -4.91 27.87 12.13
C ASP A 133 -6.26 28.49 12.52
N ARG A 134 -7.26 27.67 12.86
CA ARG A 134 -8.55 28.17 13.34
C ARG A 134 -8.41 29.03 14.58
N GLU A 135 -7.63 28.57 15.55
CA GLU A 135 -7.37 29.32 16.79
C GLU A 135 -6.60 30.62 16.53
N GLU A 136 -5.60 30.59 15.65
CA GLU A 136 -4.81 31.78 15.29
C GLU A 136 -5.70 32.86 14.65
N TYR A 137 -6.45 32.52 13.60
CA TYR A 137 -7.31 33.50 12.93
C TYR A 137 -8.46 33.96 13.82
N MET A 138 -9.04 33.08 14.64
CA MET A 138 -10.06 33.47 15.62
C MET A 138 -9.54 34.57 16.56
N ASN A 139 -8.32 34.43 17.07
CA ASN A 139 -7.71 35.42 17.95
C ASN A 139 -7.43 36.75 17.22
N ARG A 140 -6.92 36.70 15.99
CA ARG A 140 -6.68 37.91 15.17
C ARG A 140 -7.98 38.66 14.89
N PHE A 141 -9.03 37.96 14.45
CA PHE A 141 -10.34 38.57 14.19
C PHE A 141 -11.03 39.06 15.46
N LYS A 142 -10.82 38.40 16.60
CA LYS A 142 -11.30 38.90 17.89
C LYS A 142 -10.67 40.25 18.24
N SER A 143 -9.36 40.42 18.03
CA SER A 143 -8.70 41.71 18.24
C SER A 143 -9.24 42.80 17.31
N VAL A 144 -9.54 42.47 16.05
CA VAL A 144 -10.18 43.40 15.11
C VAL A 144 -11.59 43.78 15.60
N ARG A 145 -12.37 42.80 16.07
CA ARG A 145 -13.71 43.02 16.62
C ARG A 145 -13.71 43.98 17.80
N ASP A 146 -12.77 43.79 18.72
CA ASP A 146 -12.63 44.64 19.92
C ASP A 146 -12.26 46.09 19.59
N VAL A 147 -11.73 46.36 18.38
CA VAL A 147 -11.39 47.72 17.93
C VAL A 147 -12.55 48.41 17.22
N PHE A 148 -13.36 47.66 16.47
CA PHE A 148 -14.39 48.25 15.60
C PHE A 148 -15.81 48.20 16.16
N LEU A 149 -16.11 47.22 17.02
CA LEU A 149 -17.47 46.99 17.54
C LEU A 149 -17.61 47.17 19.06
N ASN A 150 -16.51 47.41 19.78
CA ASN A 150 -16.47 47.70 21.21
C ASN A 150 -15.85 49.09 21.46
#